data_AF-A0A254NP28-F1
#
_entry.id   AF-A0A254NP28-F1
#
_cell.length_a   1.000
_cell.length_b   1.000
_cell.length_c   1.000
_cell.angle_alpha   90.00
_cell.angle_beta   90.00
_cell.angle_gamma   90.00
#
_symmetry.space_group_name_H-M   'P 1'
#
loop_
_entity.id
_entity.type
_entity.pdbx_description
1 polymer ?
#
loop_
_entity_poly.entity_id
_entity_poly.type
_entity_poly.pdbx_seq_one_letter_code
_entity_poly.pdbx_strand_id
1 'polypeptide(L)'
;MDCKQAVSFMHEYLDGELPSEQARELRSHLDACPDCRAAFRRLEETEMMLFAANRKDESVSLSDDMTDRIMSFLPQPKKHNPVWNWVRMHPALTSAAAAILIMLGTSIGFWNADTQLVLKGNDLKGVQVQGNVVIVPEGTKVAGDLTVERGKLEIYGDVEGNVTVIDGSAFQASTAHVAGQVKDINQAFDWIWYKLGNIVSEVAYR
;
A
#
# COMPACT_ATOMS: atom_id res chain seq x y z
N MET A 1 41.15 -15.05 -45.74
CA MET A 1 41.40 -13.69 -46.28
C MET A 1 42.64 -13.12 -45.62
N ASP A 2 43.57 -12.63 -46.44
CA ASP A 2 44.84 -12.06 -45.98
C ASP A 2 44.72 -10.56 -45.69
N CYS A 3 45.59 -10.02 -44.83
CA CYS A 3 45.55 -8.60 -44.46
C CYS A 3 45.67 -7.66 -45.66
N LYS A 4 46.45 -8.04 -46.69
CA LYS A 4 46.59 -7.23 -47.91
C LYS A 4 45.27 -7.12 -48.69
N GLN A 5 44.53 -8.22 -48.77
CA GLN A 5 43.22 -8.27 -49.40
C GLN A 5 42.16 -7.56 -48.55
N ALA A 6 42.31 -7.60 -47.22
CA ALA A 6 41.47 -6.83 -46.30
C ALA A 6 41.59 -5.34 -46.54
N VAL A 7 42.81 -4.81 -46.63
CA VAL A 7 43.01 -3.38 -46.87
C VAL A 7 42.42 -2.94 -48.20
N SER A 8 42.49 -3.74 -49.27
CA SER A 8 41.84 -3.39 -50.55
C SER A 8 40.31 -3.37 -50.44
N PHE A 9 39.71 -4.33 -49.73
CA PHE A 9 38.26 -4.44 -49.60
C PHE A 9 37.65 -3.41 -48.64
N MET A 10 38.44 -2.76 -47.77
CA MET A 10 37.93 -1.76 -46.82
C MET A 10 37.26 -0.58 -47.53
N HIS A 11 37.83 -0.10 -48.63
CA HIS A 11 37.26 1.03 -49.38
C HIS A 11 35.96 0.63 -50.09
N GLU A 12 35.98 -0.45 -50.86
CA GLU A 12 34.78 -1.00 -51.53
C GLU A 12 33.65 -1.32 -50.53
N TYR A 13 34.00 -1.71 -49.30
CA TYR A 13 33.03 -1.95 -48.24
C TYR A 13 32.41 -0.66 -47.70
N LEU A 14 33.19 0.41 -47.50
CA LEU A 14 32.68 1.72 -47.08
C LEU A 14 31.80 2.36 -48.15
N ASP A 15 32.17 2.19 -49.42
CA ASP A 15 31.39 2.67 -50.57
C ASP A 15 30.11 1.84 -50.82
N GLY A 16 29.96 0.69 -50.14
CA GLY A 16 28.81 -0.21 -50.29
C GLY A 16 28.82 -1.02 -51.59
N GLU A 17 29.95 -1.07 -52.29
CA GLU A 17 30.13 -1.77 -53.56
C GLU A 17 30.58 -3.23 -53.40
N LEU A 18 31.06 -3.59 -52.20
CA LEU A 18 31.52 -4.94 -51.90
C LEU A 18 30.33 -5.93 -51.80
N PRO A 19 30.32 -7.05 -52.56
CA PRO A 19 29.21 -7.99 -52.51
C PRO A 19 29.13 -8.69 -51.14
N SER A 20 27.92 -9.16 -50.80
CA SER A 20 27.57 -9.60 -49.45
C SER A 20 28.45 -10.73 -48.90
N GLU A 21 28.91 -11.64 -49.75
CA GLU A 21 29.78 -12.74 -49.34
C GLU A 21 31.18 -12.24 -48.96
N GLN A 22 31.79 -11.37 -49.78
CA GLN A 22 33.11 -10.78 -49.46
C GLN A 22 33.03 -9.83 -48.26
N ALA A 23 31.91 -9.12 -48.08
CA ALA A 23 31.67 -8.28 -46.91
C ALA A 23 31.65 -9.10 -45.60
N ARG A 24 31.08 -10.31 -45.62
CA ARG A 24 31.11 -11.22 -44.46
C ARG A 24 32.51 -11.72 -44.17
N GLU A 25 33.28 -12.07 -45.20
CA GLU A 25 34.67 -12.47 -45.05
C GLU A 25 35.53 -11.35 -44.47
N LEU A 26 35.41 -10.12 -44.98
CA LEU A 26 36.09 -8.94 -44.46
C LEU A 26 35.72 -8.71 -42.99
N ARG A 27 34.44 -8.75 -42.64
CA ARG A 27 33.99 -8.56 -41.26
C ARG A 27 34.60 -9.61 -40.31
N SER A 28 34.61 -10.87 -40.73
CA SER A 28 35.24 -11.94 -39.95
C SER A 28 36.75 -11.71 -39.74
N HIS A 29 37.43 -11.14 -40.74
CA HIS A 29 38.84 -10.79 -40.65
C HIS A 29 39.10 -9.60 -39.72
N LEU A 30 38.24 -8.57 -39.74
CA LEU A 30 38.30 -7.43 -38.81
C LEU A 30 38.05 -7.87 -37.35
N ASP A 31 37.23 -8.90 -37.15
CA ASP A 31 36.99 -9.50 -35.84
C ASP A 31 38.21 -10.29 -35.32
N ALA A 32 38.99 -10.92 -36.22
CA ALA A 32 40.17 -11.70 -35.86
C ALA A 32 41.47 -10.87 -35.80
N CYS A 33 41.63 -9.83 -36.62
CA CYS A 33 42.87 -9.07 -36.77
C CYS A 33 42.75 -7.65 -36.19
N PRO A 34 43.46 -7.33 -35.08
CA PRO A 34 43.39 -6.00 -34.46
C PRO A 34 44.01 -4.90 -35.31
N ASP A 35 45.05 -5.21 -36.10
CA ASP A 35 45.74 -4.22 -36.96
C ASP A 35 44.83 -3.75 -38.10
N CYS A 36 44.17 -4.69 -38.76
CA CYS A 36 43.18 -4.39 -39.81
C CYS A 36 41.97 -3.64 -39.24
N ARG A 37 41.50 -3.98 -38.03
CA ARG A 37 40.45 -3.22 -37.35
C ARG A 37 40.87 -1.79 -37.02
N ALA A 38 42.12 -1.59 -36.60
CA ALA A 38 42.64 -0.25 -36.33
C ALA A 38 42.77 0.58 -37.62
N ALA A 39 43.23 -0.03 -38.71
CA ALA A 39 43.27 0.62 -40.03
C ALA A 39 41.87 1.01 -40.52
N PHE A 40 40.90 0.11 -40.40
CA PHE A 40 39.50 0.37 -40.77
C PHE A 40 38.89 1.53 -39.99
N ARG A 41 39.07 1.58 -38.67
CA ARG A 41 38.58 2.71 -37.84
C ARG A 41 39.19 4.05 -38.25
N ARG A 42 40.48 4.09 -38.60
CA ARG A 42 41.11 5.34 -39.09
C ARG A 42 40.50 5.80 -40.41
N LEU A 43 40.12 4.86 -41.28
CA LEU A 43 39.42 5.18 -42.53
C LEU A 43 38.02 5.73 -42.25
N GLU A 44 37.23 5.08 -41.39
CA GLU A 44 35.91 5.57 -40.96
C GLU A 44 36.00 6.98 -40.34
N GLU A 45 36.97 7.21 -39.45
CA GLU A 45 37.19 8.54 -38.85
C GLU A 45 37.52 9.60 -39.90
N THR A 46 38.37 9.26 -40.87
CA THR A 46 38.74 10.17 -41.96
C THR A 46 37.54 10.50 -42.84
N GLU A 47 36.71 9.51 -43.17
CA GLU A 47 35.48 9.69 -43.93
C GLU A 47 34.49 10.59 -43.18
N MET A 48 34.29 10.37 -41.88
CA MET A 48 33.43 11.22 -41.06
C MET A 48 33.93 12.66 -40.99
N MET A 49 35.26 12.86 -40.85
CA MET A 49 35.85 14.20 -40.85
C MET A 49 35.66 14.89 -42.21
N LEU A 50 35.84 14.17 -43.31
CA LEU A 50 35.62 14.69 -44.66
C LEU A 50 34.14 15.06 -44.86
N PHE A 51 33.22 14.19 -44.46
CA PHE A 51 31.79 14.45 -44.51
C PHE A 51 31.40 15.68 -43.69
N ALA A 52 31.91 15.80 -42.46
CA ALA A 52 31.67 16.95 -41.60
C ALA A 52 32.26 18.26 -42.15
N ALA A 53 33.45 18.20 -42.76
CA ALA A 53 34.11 19.35 -43.37
C ALA A 53 33.42 19.81 -44.66
N ASN A 54 32.90 18.87 -45.45
CA ASN A 54 32.15 19.13 -46.68
C ASN A 54 30.69 19.52 -46.43
N ARG A 55 30.20 19.45 -45.19
CA ARG A 55 28.83 19.85 -44.81
C ARG A 55 28.60 21.38 -44.83
N LYS A 56 29.50 22.17 -45.40
CA LYS A 56 29.30 23.61 -45.54
C LYS A 56 28.30 23.89 -46.66
N ASP A 57 27.17 24.49 -46.29
CA ASP A 57 26.22 25.22 -47.15
C ASP A 57 25.23 24.47 -48.04
N GLU A 58 25.05 23.16 -47.91
CA GLU A 58 23.85 22.51 -48.47
C GLU A 58 22.92 22.11 -47.33
N SER A 59 22.30 23.10 -46.69
CA SER A 59 21.03 22.85 -46.02
C SER A 59 20.04 22.50 -47.12
N VAL A 60 20.03 21.23 -47.54
CA VAL A 60 18.91 20.65 -48.28
C VAL A 60 17.68 21.05 -47.47
N SER A 61 16.83 21.90 -48.04
CA SER A 61 15.62 22.36 -47.38
C SER A 61 14.69 21.17 -47.24
N LEU A 62 14.87 20.41 -46.18
CA LEU A 62 13.97 19.33 -45.82
C LEU A 62 12.66 19.98 -45.38
N SER A 63 11.54 19.41 -45.82
CA SER A 63 10.24 19.84 -45.33
C SER A 63 10.18 19.64 -43.81
N ASP A 64 9.59 20.60 -43.09
CA ASP A 64 9.41 20.53 -41.65
C ASP A 64 8.71 19.23 -41.19
N ASP A 65 7.86 18.63 -42.06
CA ASP A 65 7.14 17.36 -41.82
C ASP A 65 8.03 16.09 -41.93
N MET A 66 9.22 16.19 -42.52
CA MET A 66 10.05 15.01 -42.79
C MET A 66 10.53 14.36 -41.49
N THR A 67 10.95 15.18 -40.51
CA THR A 67 11.40 14.70 -39.21
C THR A 67 10.28 13.96 -38.49
N ASP A 68 9.07 14.52 -38.49
CA ASP A 68 7.91 13.92 -37.84
C ASP A 68 7.50 12.60 -38.50
N ARG A 69 7.52 12.53 -39.85
CA ARG A 69 7.32 11.27 -40.56
C ARG A 69 8.35 10.22 -40.17
N ILE A 70 9.64 10.54 -40.18
CA ILE A 70 10.69 9.58 -39.84
C ILE A 70 10.51 9.10 -38.39
N MET A 71 10.22 10.02 -37.47
CA MET A 71 9.97 9.70 -36.06
C MET A 71 8.72 8.81 -35.87
N SER A 72 7.73 8.91 -36.75
CA SER A 72 6.54 8.06 -36.71
C SER A 72 6.81 6.60 -37.14
N PHE A 73 7.83 6.35 -37.95
CA PHE A 73 8.23 5.00 -38.39
C PHE A 73 9.13 4.27 -37.38
N LEU A 74 9.70 5.00 -36.42
CA LEU A 74 10.52 4.40 -35.38
C LEU A 74 9.63 3.69 -34.33
N PRO A 75 10.04 2.51 -33.84
CA PRO A 75 9.32 1.84 -32.78
C PRO A 75 9.30 2.74 -31.54
N GLN A 76 8.08 3.18 -31.18
CA GLN A 76 7.86 4.06 -30.04
C GLN A 76 8.36 3.37 -28.75
N PRO A 77 9.06 4.09 -27.86
CA PRO A 77 9.45 3.53 -26.57
C PRO A 77 8.20 3.05 -25.83
N LYS A 78 8.26 1.85 -25.23
CA LYS A 78 7.16 1.31 -24.42
C LYS A 78 6.83 2.32 -23.32
N LYS A 79 5.64 2.93 -23.38
CA LYS A 79 5.16 3.84 -22.34
C LYS A 79 5.05 3.05 -21.04
N HIS A 80 6.02 3.21 -20.15
CA HIS A 80 5.95 2.67 -18.81
C HIS A 80 4.85 3.41 -18.04
N ASN A 81 4.03 2.67 -17.30
CA ASN A 81 2.96 3.26 -16.50
C ASN A 81 3.59 4.11 -15.38
N PRO A 82 3.41 5.44 -15.35
CA PRO A 82 4.12 6.33 -14.43
C PRO A 82 3.84 5.98 -12.96
N VAL A 83 2.63 5.48 -12.68
CA VAL A 83 2.23 5.01 -11.35
C VAL A 83 3.10 3.84 -10.89
N TRP A 84 3.37 2.87 -11.78
CA TRP A 84 4.18 1.69 -11.44
C TRP A 84 5.65 2.05 -11.20
N ASN A 85 6.18 2.99 -11.98
CA ASN A 85 7.54 3.48 -11.79
C ASN A 85 7.69 4.25 -10.47
N TRP A 86 6.70 5.05 -10.09
CA TRP A 86 6.70 5.81 -8.83
C TRP A 86 6.64 4.90 -7.60
N VAL A 87 5.77 3.89 -7.63
CA VAL A 87 5.68 2.87 -6.57
C VAL A 87 7.00 2.13 -6.37
N ARG A 88 7.68 1.77 -7.48
CA ARG A 88 8.97 1.08 -7.44
C ARG A 88 10.12 1.98 -6.98
N MET A 89 10.04 3.29 -7.25
CA MET A 89 11.07 4.25 -6.86
C MET A 89 10.96 4.68 -5.39
N HIS A 90 9.80 4.51 -4.75
CA HIS A 90 9.56 4.86 -3.35
C HIS A 90 9.02 3.69 -2.50
N PRO A 91 9.81 2.62 -2.27
CA PRO A 91 9.38 1.45 -1.50
C PRO A 91 9.06 1.75 -0.02
N ALA A 92 9.66 2.80 0.56
CA ALA A 92 9.40 3.20 1.95
C ALA A 92 8.03 3.89 2.13
N LEU A 93 7.61 4.74 1.18
CA LEU A 93 6.31 5.41 1.27
C LEU A 93 5.15 4.44 1.03
N THR A 94 5.32 3.52 0.08
CA THR A 94 4.29 2.54 -0.29
C THR A 94 4.04 1.53 0.81
N SER A 95 5.10 1.06 1.48
CA SER A 95 4.99 0.19 2.66
C SER A 95 4.32 0.89 3.84
N ALA A 96 4.66 2.15 4.14
CA ALA A 96 4.01 2.93 5.18
C ALA A 96 2.51 3.11 4.92
N ALA A 97 2.11 3.46 3.69
CA ALA A 97 0.71 3.61 3.32
C ALA A 97 -0.08 2.29 3.45
N ALA A 98 0.52 1.16 3.04
CA ALA A 98 -0.10 -0.15 3.20
C ALA A 98 -0.27 -0.54 4.68
N ALA A 99 0.73 -0.27 5.51
CA ALA A 99 0.66 -0.53 6.96
C ALA A 99 -0.46 0.31 7.62
N ILE A 100 -0.58 1.58 7.24
CA ILE A 100 -1.64 2.48 7.74
C ILE A 100 -3.02 1.96 7.32
N LEU A 101 -3.19 1.53 6.07
CA LEU A 101 -4.46 0.95 5.61
C LEU A 101 -4.84 -0.34 6.34
N ILE A 102 -3.86 -1.21 6.59
CA ILE A 102 -4.08 -2.43 7.36
C ILE A 102 -4.46 -2.07 8.81
N MET A 103 -3.74 -1.14 9.44
CA MET A 103 -4.06 -0.68 10.79
C MET A 103 -5.47 -0.07 10.87
N LEU A 104 -5.85 0.80 9.93
CA LEU A 104 -7.20 1.37 9.86
C LEU A 104 -8.26 0.29 9.65
N GLY A 105 -8.03 -0.67 8.75
CA GLY A 105 -8.93 -1.78 8.51
C GLY A 105 -9.15 -2.65 9.74
N THR A 106 -8.07 -2.99 10.46
CA THR A 106 -8.17 -3.76 11.71
C THR A 106 -8.89 -3.01 12.82
N SER A 107 -8.73 -1.68 12.89
CA SER A 107 -9.40 -0.83 13.88
C SER A 107 -10.93 -0.82 13.70
N ILE A 108 -11.40 -0.75 12.46
CA ILE A 108 -12.84 -0.78 12.13
C ILE A 108 -13.46 -2.14 12.49
N GLY A 109 -12.73 -3.23 12.25
CA GLY A 109 -13.18 -4.58 12.62
C GLY A 109 -13.32 -4.78 14.12
N PHE A 110 -12.41 -4.20 14.91
CA PHE A 110 -12.43 -4.30 16.37
C PHE A 110 -13.64 -3.57 17.00
N TRP A 111 -14.03 -2.41 16.47
CA TRP A 111 -15.19 -1.65 16.98
C TRP A 111 -16.53 -2.40 16.85
N ASN A 112 -16.65 -3.32 15.90
CA ASN A 112 -17.87 -4.12 15.71
C ASN A 112 -17.98 -5.31 16.67
N ALA A 113 -16.91 -5.69 17.37
CA ALA A 113 -16.92 -6.88 18.23
C ALA A 113 -17.52 -6.66 19.63
N ASP A 114 -17.79 -5.41 20.03
CA ASP A 114 -18.09 -5.07 21.42
C ASP A 114 -19.60 -4.98 21.77
N THR A 115 -20.51 -5.26 20.82
CA THR A 115 -21.96 -4.97 20.98
C THR A 115 -22.82 -6.12 21.53
N GLN A 116 -22.24 -7.21 22.03
CA GLN A 116 -23.03 -8.35 22.53
C GLN A 116 -23.37 -8.22 24.03
N LEU A 117 -24.66 -8.39 24.36
CA LEU A 117 -25.19 -8.46 25.73
C LEU A 117 -24.61 -9.69 26.45
N VAL A 118 -23.97 -9.48 27.61
CA VAL A 118 -23.48 -10.58 28.45
C VAL A 118 -24.27 -10.63 29.75
N LEU A 119 -24.81 -11.81 30.04
CA LEU A 119 -25.63 -12.13 31.21
C LEU A 119 -24.88 -13.15 32.08
N LYS A 120 -24.54 -12.76 33.30
CA LYS A 120 -23.89 -13.65 34.28
C LYS A 120 -24.75 -13.68 35.54
N GLY A 121 -25.11 -14.88 36.01
CA GLY A 121 -25.83 -15.06 37.25
C GLY A 121 -25.82 -16.50 37.73
N ASN A 122 -25.94 -16.69 39.04
CA ASN A 122 -25.85 -18.01 39.68
C ASN A 122 -27.14 -18.85 39.54
N ASP A 123 -28.31 -18.21 39.45
CA ASP A 123 -29.59 -18.88 39.17
C ASP A 123 -30.45 -18.01 38.25
N LEU A 124 -30.42 -18.28 36.94
CA LEU A 124 -31.10 -17.48 35.92
C LEU A 124 -32.58 -17.88 35.69
N LYS A 125 -33.18 -18.61 36.63
CA LYS A 125 -34.54 -19.14 36.48
C LYS A 125 -35.56 -18.01 36.48
N GLY A 126 -36.32 -17.91 35.39
CA GLY A 126 -37.40 -16.93 35.23
C GLY A 126 -36.97 -15.55 34.73
N VAL A 127 -35.68 -15.33 34.46
CA VAL A 127 -35.19 -14.10 33.82
C VAL A 127 -35.50 -14.15 32.33
N GLN A 128 -36.17 -13.12 31.81
CA GLN A 128 -36.52 -13.03 30.39
C GLN A 128 -35.57 -12.08 29.67
N VAL A 129 -35.01 -12.51 28.55
CA VAL A 129 -34.11 -11.71 27.71
C VAL A 129 -34.87 -11.29 26.47
N GLN A 130 -35.15 -9.99 26.33
CA GLN A 130 -35.78 -9.40 25.16
C GLN A 130 -34.80 -8.46 24.47
N GLY A 131 -34.07 -8.99 23.47
CA GLY A 131 -33.06 -8.22 22.74
C GLY A 131 -31.91 -7.78 23.66
N ASN A 132 -31.81 -6.47 23.91
CA ASN A 132 -30.80 -5.88 24.82
C ASN A 132 -31.34 -5.59 26.23
N VAL A 133 -32.55 -6.05 26.55
CA VAL A 133 -33.22 -5.82 27.83
C VAL A 133 -33.35 -7.13 28.59
N VAL A 134 -32.91 -7.11 29.83
CA VAL A 134 -32.98 -8.21 30.79
C VAL A 134 -34.07 -7.88 31.78
N ILE A 135 -35.13 -8.68 31.80
CA ILE A 135 -36.32 -8.41 32.59
C ILE A 135 -36.45 -9.47 33.68
N VAL A 136 -36.55 -9.02 34.93
CA VAL A 136 -36.92 -9.86 36.08
C VAL A 136 -38.40 -9.59 36.38
N PRO A 137 -39.32 -10.47 35.96
CA PRO A 137 -40.77 -10.23 36.07
C PRO A 137 -41.27 -10.35 37.52
N GLU A 138 -42.42 -9.73 37.79
CA GLU A 138 -43.09 -9.76 39.10
C GLU A 138 -43.39 -11.20 39.55
N GLY A 139 -43.18 -11.51 40.83
CA GLY A 139 -43.42 -12.84 41.41
C GLY A 139 -42.29 -13.86 41.18
N THR A 140 -41.20 -13.47 40.51
CA THR A 140 -40.00 -14.30 40.36
C THR A 140 -38.96 -13.90 41.40
N LYS A 141 -38.39 -14.90 42.09
CA LYS A 141 -37.28 -14.72 43.02
C LYS A 141 -35.99 -15.24 42.39
N VAL A 142 -35.05 -14.35 42.16
CA VAL A 142 -33.71 -14.69 41.64
C VAL A 142 -32.76 -14.80 42.83
N ALA A 143 -32.25 -15.99 43.09
CA ALA A 143 -31.31 -16.23 44.19
C ALA A 143 -29.86 -16.10 43.69
N GLY A 144 -29.12 -15.14 44.25
CA GLY A 144 -27.71 -14.89 43.91
C GLY A 144 -27.46 -13.65 43.07
N ASP A 145 -26.17 -13.39 42.81
CA ASP A 145 -25.73 -12.17 42.14
C ASP A 145 -26.10 -12.16 40.65
N LEU A 146 -26.52 -10.99 40.15
CA LEU A 146 -26.88 -10.76 38.76
C LEU A 146 -25.98 -9.67 38.17
N THR A 147 -25.28 -10.00 37.09
CA THR A 147 -24.43 -9.06 36.35
C THR A 147 -24.90 -8.95 34.90
N VAL A 148 -25.18 -7.72 34.48
CA VAL A 148 -25.58 -7.38 33.11
C VAL A 148 -24.55 -6.45 32.51
N GLU A 149 -23.91 -6.86 31.42
CA GLU A 149 -22.94 -6.04 30.70
C GLU A 149 -23.55 -5.59 29.36
N ARG A 150 -23.45 -4.28 29.07
CA ARG A 150 -23.86 -3.64 27.80
C ARG A 150 -25.35 -3.75 27.47
N GLY A 151 -26.18 -3.86 28.51
CA GLY A 151 -27.62 -4.06 28.43
C GLY A 151 -28.44 -3.20 29.37
N LYS A 152 -29.76 -3.22 29.17
CA LYS A 152 -30.72 -2.59 30.07
C LYS A 152 -31.29 -3.65 31.01
N LEU A 153 -31.24 -3.43 32.32
CA LEU A 153 -31.81 -4.32 33.32
C LEU A 153 -33.09 -3.68 33.88
N GLU A 154 -34.22 -4.40 33.81
CA GLU A 154 -35.50 -3.97 34.37
C GLU A 154 -35.96 -4.97 35.44
N ILE A 155 -36.01 -4.50 36.68
CA ILE A 155 -36.33 -5.32 37.86
C ILE A 155 -37.74 -4.98 38.31
N TYR A 156 -38.65 -5.95 38.17
CA TYR A 156 -40.02 -5.90 38.68
C TYR A 156 -40.26 -6.95 39.79
N GLY A 157 -39.44 -8.01 39.86
CA GLY A 157 -39.46 -9.04 40.91
C GLY A 157 -38.44 -8.84 42.03
N ASP A 158 -38.16 -9.92 42.77
CA ASP A 158 -37.24 -9.90 43.91
C ASP A 158 -35.87 -10.51 43.54
N VAL A 159 -34.79 -9.83 43.92
CA VAL A 159 -33.41 -10.31 43.73
C VAL A 159 -32.74 -10.46 45.09
N GLU A 160 -32.46 -11.70 45.48
CA GLU A 160 -31.76 -12.05 46.72
C GLU A 160 -30.24 -12.11 46.49
N GLY A 161 -29.65 -10.98 46.10
CA GLY A 161 -28.23 -10.87 45.75
C GLY A 161 -27.83 -9.47 45.29
N ASN A 162 -26.57 -9.31 44.89
CA ASN A 162 -26.06 -8.04 44.36
C ASN A 162 -26.37 -7.90 42.88
N VAL A 163 -26.71 -6.67 42.47
CA VAL A 163 -26.97 -6.34 41.07
C VAL A 163 -25.87 -5.43 40.57
N THR A 164 -25.15 -5.88 39.55
CA THR A 164 -24.10 -5.08 38.91
C THR A 164 -24.44 -4.86 37.44
N VAL A 165 -24.47 -3.60 37.02
CA VAL A 165 -24.64 -3.23 35.62
C VAL A 165 -23.38 -2.54 35.12
N ILE A 166 -22.83 -3.00 34.01
CA ILE A 166 -21.59 -2.50 33.41
C ILE A 166 -21.90 -1.98 32.01
N ASP A 167 -21.60 -0.71 31.75
CA ASP A 167 -21.86 -0.02 30.48
C ASP A 167 -23.32 -0.18 30.00
N GLY A 168 -24.27 -0.02 30.93
CA GLY A 168 -25.69 -0.28 30.74
C GLY A 168 -26.59 0.66 31.55
N SER A 169 -27.87 0.31 31.70
CA SER A 169 -28.78 1.07 32.58
C SER A 169 -29.67 0.13 33.39
N ALA A 170 -29.85 0.44 34.68
CA ALA A 170 -30.71 -0.31 35.58
C ALA A 170 -31.99 0.48 35.88
N PHE A 171 -33.14 -0.18 35.79
CA PHE A 171 -34.44 0.34 36.21
C PHE A 171 -35.04 -0.61 37.25
N GLN A 172 -35.38 -0.07 38.41
CA GLN A 172 -36.03 -0.80 39.50
C GLN A 172 -37.42 -0.24 39.72
N ALA A 173 -38.44 -1.09 39.61
CA ALA A 173 -39.82 -0.71 39.90
C ALA A 173 -40.05 -0.56 41.41
N SER A 174 -41.01 0.25 41.82
CA SER A 174 -41.37 0.45 43.24
C SER A 174 -41.87 -0.82 43.94
N THR A 175 -42.26 -1.84 43.15
CA THR A 175 -42.70 -3.17 43.60
C THR A 175 -41.53 -4.16 43.77
N ALA A 176 -40.33 -3.80 43.30
CA ALA A 176 -39.17 -4.68 43.26
C ALA A 176 -38.27 -4.50 44.49
N HIS A 177 -37.83 -5.62 45.07
CA HIS A 177 -36.93 -5.64 46.22
C HIS A 177 -35.58 -6.28 45.86
N VAL A 178 -34.47 -5.55 46.09
CA VAL A 178 -33.11 -6.05 45.92
C VAL A 178 -32.47 -6.17 47.31
N ALA A 179 -32.11 -7.38 47.71
CA ALA A 179 -31.55 -7.64 49.03
C ALA A 179 -30.09 -7.15 49.16
N GLY A 180 -29.35 -7.06 48.05
CA GLY A 180 -27.96 -6.64 47.98
C GLY A 180 -27.76 -5.21 47.47
N GLN A 181 -26.52 -4.88 47.10
CA GLN A 181 -26.16 -3.56 46.56
C GLN A 181 -26.41 -3.48 45.05
N VAL A 182 -26.90 -2.32 44.59
CA VAL A 182 -27.02 -1.98 43.17
C VAL A 182 -25.81 -1.13 42.78
N LYS A 183 -24.97 -1.64 41.88
CA LYS A 183 -23.75 -0.95 41.42
C LYS A 183 -23.79 -0.73 39.91
N ASP A 184 -23.70 0.53 39.51
CA ASP A 184 -23.64 0.94 38.11
C ASP A 184 -22.20 1.39 37.79
N ILE A 185 -21.57 0.73 36.81
CA ILE A 185 -20.19 0.95 36.42
C ILE A 185 -20.20 1.44 34.97
N ASN A 186 -20.08 2.75 34.77
CA ASN A 186 -19.88 3.37 33.47
C ASN A 186 -18.39 3.68 33.26
N GLN A 187 -17.69 2.91 32.43
CA GLN A 187 -16.23 2.92 32.38
C GLN A 187 -15.61 3.79 31.26
N ALA A 188 -16.26 4.91 30.92
CA ALA A 188 -15.74 5.83 29.91
C ALA A 188 -14.83 6.95 30.46
N PHE A 189 -14.85 7.25 31.77
CA PHE A 189 -14.28 8.52 32.27
C PHE A 189 -12.99 8.43 33.11
N ASP A 190 -12.72 7.31 33.80
CA ASP A 190 -11.56 7.24 34.71
C ASP A 190 -10.20 7.17 33.98
N TRP A 191 -10.13 6.47 32.84
CA TRP A 191 -8.88 6.32 32.08
C TRP A 191 -8.45 7.60 31.34
N ILE A 192 -9.42 8.43 30.96
CA ILE A 192 -9.20 9.70 30.25
C ILE A 192 -8.60 10.73 31.21
N TRP A 193 -9.12 10.83 32.44
CA TRP A 193 -8.60 11.74 33.46
C TRP A 193 -7.15 11.42 33.87
N TYR A 194 -6.81 10.14 34.00
CA TYR A 194 -5.44 9.71 34.30
C TYR A 194 -4.44 10.12 33.21
N LYS A 195 -4.85 10.11 31.93
CA LYS A 195 -3.97 10.41 30.79
C LYS A 195 -3.78 11.91 30.54
N LEU A 196 -4.80 12.74 30.82
CA LEU A 196 -4.71 14.21 30.65
C LEU A 196 -3.77 14.88 31.66
N GLY A 197 -3.69 14.40 32.90
CA GLY A 197 -2.84 14.98 33.94
C GLY A 197 -1.33 14.87 33.66
N ASN A 198 -0.90 13.83 32.98
CA ASN A 198 0.53 13.58 32.71
C ASN A 198 1.07 14.36 31.49
N ILE A 199 0.21 14.80 30.58
CA ILE A 199 0.64 15.52 29.37
C ILE A 199 0.98 16.99 29.70
N VAL A 200 0.32 17.56 30.70
CA VAL A 200 0.54 18.97 31.11
C VAL A 200 1.82 19.13 31.92
N SER A 201 2.24 18.12 32.68
CA SER A 201 3.46 18.18 33.50
C SER A 201 4.75 17.98 32.71
N GLU A 202 4.71 17.24 31.59
CA GLU A 202 5.90 16.96 30.76
C GLU A 202 6.29 18.14 29.85
N VAL A 203 5.36 19.05 29.54
CA VAL A 203 5.62 20.27 28.75
C VAL A 203 6.08 21.44 29.61
N ALA A 204 5.81 21.44 30.92
CA ALA A 204 6.18 22.52 31.83
C ALA A 204 7.64 22.49 32.31
N TYR A 205 8.41 21.44 31.96
CA TYR A 205 9.81 21.28 32.36
C TYR A 205 10.76 21.11 31.16
N ARG A 206 10.44 21.75 30.03
CA ARG A 206 11.31 21.82 28.86
C ARG A 206 11.45 23.24 28.31
#